data_AF-A0A9D7RMM2-F1
#
_entry.id   AF-A0A9D7RMM2-F1
#
_cell.length_a   1.000
_cell.length_b   1.000
_cell.length_c   1.000
_cell.angle_alpha   90.00
_cell.angle_beta   90.00
_cell.angle_gamma   90.00
#
_symmetry.space_group_name_H-M   'P 1'
#
loop_
_entity.id
_entity.type
_entity.pdbx_description
1 polymer ?
#
loop_
_entity_poly.entity_id
_entity_poly.type
_entity_poly.pdbx_seq_one_letter_code
_entity_poly.pdbx_strand_id
1 'polypeptide(L)' 'MSQAAPARTEIQLFEQYGPLIGGADLARVAGFRTVEAFKSAARRGRVGFKVFFIPGRQGRFASTADVAAWLETVVGH' A
#
# COMPACT_ATOMS: atom_id res chain seq x y z
N MET A 1 10.51 -17.90 -12.57
CA MET A 1 10.49 -16.58 -11.92
C MET A 1 11.37 -16.68 -10.68
N SER A 2 12.61 -16.21 -10.75
CA SER A 2 13.44 -16.08 -9.54
C SER A 2 12.79 -15.03 -8.66
N GLN A 3 12.22 -15.43 -7.53
CA GLN A 3 11.76 -14.46 -6.54
C GLN A 3 13.01 -14.02 -5.75
N ALA A 4 13.36 -12.74 -5.87
CA ALA A 4 14.29 -12.11 -4.94
C ALA A 4 13.69 -12.22 -3.53
N ALA A 5 14.53 -12.37 -2.51
CA ALA A 5 14.06 -12.40 -1.13
C ALA A 5 13.26 -11.11 -0.82
N PRO A 6 12.14 -11.20 -0.09
CA PRO A 6 11.33 -10.03 0.25
C PRO A 6 12.17 -9.01 1.01
N ALA A 7 12.01 -7.74 0.66
CA ALA A 7 12.70 -6.65 1.36
C ALA A 7 12.25 -6.61 2.83
N ARG A 8 13.10 -6.08 3.71
CA ARG A 8 12.78 -5.95 5.14
C ARG A 8 11.44 -5.21 5.35
N THR A 9 11.19 -4.17 4.56
CA THR A 9 9.94 -3.40 4.58
C THR A 9 8.72 -4.26 4.25
N GLU A 10 8.83 -5.17 3.29
CA GLU A 10 7.75 -6.09 2.94
C GLU A 10 7.42 -7.03 4.11
N ILE A 11 8.45 -7.60 4.75
CA ILE A 11 8.28 -8.47 5.93
C ILE A 11 7.58 -7.70 7.05
N GLN A 12 8.05 -6.49 7.38
CA GLN A 12 7.47 -5.68 8.46
C GLN A 12 6.01 -5.29 8.19
N LEU A 13 5.69 -4.88 6.97
CA LEU A 13 4.31 -4.56 6.60
C LEU A 13 3.43 -5.80 6.58
N PHE A 14 3.96 -6.96 6.16
CA PHE A 14 3.21 -8.21 6.15
C PHE A 14 2.91 -8.70 7.57
N GLU A 15 3.88 -8.61 8.48
CA GLU A 15 3.65 -8.93 9.90
C GLU A 15 2.60 -8.02 10.54
N GLN A 16 2.57 -6.74 10.16
CA GLN A 16 1.64 -5.77 10.75
C GLN A 16 0.22 -5.84 10.16
N TYR A 17 0.09 -6.01 8.85
CA TYR A 17 -1.19 -5.86 8.13
C TYR A 17 -1.66 -7.14 7.44
N GLY A 18 -0.81 -8.15 7.35
CA GLY A 18 -1.03 -9.34 6.53
C GLY A 18 -0.81 -9.06 5.04
N PRO A 19 -1.42 -9.86 4.13
CA PRO A 19 -1.19 -9.74 2.69
C PRO A 19 -1.78 -8.49 2.05
N LEU A 20 -2.75 -7.84 2.71
CA LEU A 20 -3.49 -6.70 2.18
C LEU A 20 -3.55 -5.57 3.20
N ILE A 21 -3.26 -4.35 2.76
CA ILE A 21 -3.45 -3.14 3.56
C ILE A 21 -4.71 -2.43 3.09
N GLY A 22 -5.57 -2.00 4.01
CA GLY A 22 -6.86 -1.38 3.69
C GLY A 22 -7.12 -0.08 4.44
N GLY A 23 -8.07 0.70 3.92
CA GLY A 23 -8.69 1.80 4.67
C GLY A 23 -7.71 2.86 5.16
N ALA A 24 -7.79 3.19 6.45
CA ALA A 24 -6.98 4.24 7.07
C ALA A 24 -5.50 3.84 7.19
N ASP A 25 -5.21 2.56 7.41
CA ASP A 25 -3.83 2.07 7.45
C ASP A 25 -3.14 2.23 6.11
N LEU A 26 -3.84 1.93 5.00
CA LEU A 26 -3.29 2.14 3.67
C LEU A 26 -2.97 3.62 3.41
N ALA A 27 -3.85 4.53 3.84
CA ALA A 27 -3.61 5.96 3.72
C ALA A 27 -2.38 6.40 4.54
N ARG A 28 -2.25 5.90 5.78
CA ARG A 28 -1.15 6.22 6.68
C ARG A 28 0.18 5.70 6.16
N VAL A 29 0.24 4.44 5.73
CA VAL A 29 1.44 3.81 5.15
C VAL A 29 1.88 4.55 3.89
N ALA A 30 0.93 5.01 3.07
CA ALA A 30 1.21 5.80 1.87
C ALA A 30 1.56 7.27 2.16
N GLY A 31 1.71 7.68 3.43
CA GLY A 31 2.13 9.03 3.82
C GLY A 31 1.03 10.09 3.77
N PHE A 32 -0.24 9.73 3.68
CA PHE A 32 -1.35 10.69 3.67
C PHE A 32 -1.84 11.02 5.08
N ARG A 33 -2.05 12.31 5.33
CA ARG A 33 -2.60 12.81 6.60
C ARG A 33 -4.06 12.40 6.83
N THR A 34 -4.83 12.25 5.75
CA THR A 34 -6.26 11.87 5.83
C THR A 34 -6.60 10.82 4.78
N VAL A 35 -7.62 10.02 5.09
CA VAL A 35 -8.13 8.99 4.17
C VAL A 35 -8.71 9.64 2.91
N GLU A 36 -9.30 10.82 3.02
CA GLU A 36 -9.91 11.58 1.92
C GLU A 36 -8.85 12.07 0.93
N ALA A 37 -7.69 12.53 1.43
CA ALA A 37 -6.56 12.90 0.59
C ALA A 37 -6.04 11.68 -0.20
N PHE A 38 -5.88 10.54 0.47
CA PHE A 38 -5.53 9.28 -0.17
C PHE A 38 -6.56 8.85 -1.23
N LYS A 39 -7.85 8.84 -0.89
CA LYS A 39 -8.95 8.50 -1.82
C LYS A 39 -8.91 9.40 -3.07
N SER A 40 -8.65 10.69 -2.89
CA SER A 40 -8.53 11.67 -3.98
C SER A 40 -7.32 11.39 -4.87
N ALA A 41 -6.16 11.10 -4.29
CA ALA A 41 -4.95 10.76 -5.04
C ALA A 41 -5.09 9.44 -5.81
N ALA A 42 -5.59 8.39 -5.14
CA ALA A 42 -5.84 7.08 -5.74
C ALA A 42 -6.83 7.16 -6.92
N ARG A 43 -7.92 7.93 -6.78
CA ARG A 43 -8.88 8.16 -7.87
C ARG A 43 -8.26 8.86 -9.08
N ARG A 44 -7.23 9.68 -8.87
CA ARG A 44 -6.51 10.41 -9.93
C ARG A 44 -5.30 9.64 -10.46
N GLY A 45 -5.06 8.40 -10.02
CA GLY A 45 -3.89 7.62 -10.42
C GLY A 45 -2.57 8.19 -9.92
N ARG A 46 -2.56 8.88 -8.78
CA ARG A 46 -1.36 9.56 -8.21
C ARG A 46 -0.73 8.79 -7.06
N VAL A 47 -1.01 7.51 -6.95
CA VAL A 47 -0.38 6.59 -6.00
C VAL A 47 0.49 5.64 -6.78
N GLY A 48 1.68 5.31 -6.28
CA GLY A 48 2.67 4.52 -7.02
C GLY A 48 2.45 3.01 -6.99
N PHE A 49 1.29 2.55 -6.51
CA PHE A 49 0.91 1.14 -6.42
C PHE A 49 -0.55 0.94 -6.83
N LYS A 50 -0.92 -0.31 -7.15
CA LYS A 50 -2.28 -0.64 -7.55
C LYS A 50 -3.23 -0.59 -6.35
N VAL A 51 -4.34 0.13 -6.53
CA VAL A 51 -5.44 0.18 -5.56
C VAL A 51 -6.67 -0.51 -6.13
N PHE A 52 -7.34 -1.31 -5.32
CA PHE A 52 -8.53 -2.06 -5.71
C PHE A 52 -9.59 -2.06 -4.61
N PHE A 53 -10.78 -2.57 -4.97
CA PHE A 53 -11.92 -2.74 -4.08
C PHE A 53 -12.20 -4.24 -3.91
N ILE A 54 -12.67 -4.61 -2.72
CA ILE A 54 -13.12 -5.97 -2.43
C ILE A 54 -14.64 -5.90 -2.25
N PRO A 55 -15.44 -6.65 -3.04
CA PRO A 55 -16.89 -6.68 -2.88
C PRO A 55 -17.30 -6.95 -1.42
N GLY A 56 -18.25 -6.17 -0.90
CA GLY A 56 -18.72 -6.29 0.47
C GLY A 56 -17.79 -5.72 1.55
N ARG A 57 -16.61 -5.19 1.20
CA ARG A 57 -15.71 -4.52 2.16
C ARG A 57 -15.61 -3.03 1.87
N GLN A 58 -15.73 -2.24 2.93
CA GLN A 58 -15.59 -0.79 2.84
C GLN A 58 -14.13 -0.39 2.65
N GLY A 59 -13.90 0.61 1.80
CA GLY A 59 -12.59 1.21 1.60
C GLY A 59 -11.81 0.67 0.39
N ARG A 60 -10.59 1.17 0.25
CA ARG A 60 -9.62 0.84 -0.79
C ARG A 60 -8.57 -0.09 -0.19
N PHE A 61 -8.06 -1.00 -1.01
CA PHE A 61 -7.06 -2.00 -0.63
C PHE A 61 -5.88 -1.98 -1.60
N ALA A 62 -4.73 -2.40 -1.11
CA ALA A 62 -3.54 -2.66 -1.90
C ALA A 62 -2.84 -3.92 -1.39
N SER A 63 -2.06 -4.56 -2.27
CA SER A 63 -1.15 -5.64 -1.87
C SER A 63 -0.05 -5.07 -0.99
N THR A 64 0.25 -5.75 0.11
CA THR A 64 1.37 -5.38 0.97
C THR A 64 2.70 -5.38 0.22
N ALA A 65 2.91 -6.35 -0.67
CA ALA A 65 4.11 -6.45 -1.50
C ALA A 65 4.25 -5.24 -2.44
N ASP A 66 3.17 -4.82 -3.11
CA ASP A 66 3.20 -3.67 -4.03
C ASP A 66 3.48 -2.37 -3.28
N VAL A 67 2.88 -2.20 -2.09
CA VAL A 67 3.11 -1.02 -1.24
C VAL A 67 4.55 -1.00 -0.74
N ALA A 68 5.10 -2.13 -0.31
CA ALA A 68 6.48 -2.24 0.14
C ALA A 68 7.46 -1.91 -0.98
N ALA A 69 7.28 -2.51 -2.16
CA ALA A 69 8.12 -2.23 -3.32
C ALA A 69 8.09 -0.76 -3.71
N TRP A 70 6.91 -0.12 -3.68
CA TRP A 70 6.80 1.31 -3.91
C TRP A 70 7.51 2.15 -2.83
N LEU A 71 7.39 1.79 -1.55
CA LEU A 71 8.05 2.50 -0.44
C LEU A 71 9.57 2.53 -0.61
N GLU A 72 10.17 1.43 -1.04
CA GLU A 72 11.61 1.37 -1.35
C GLU A 72 12.01 2.38 -2.45
N THR A 73 11.12 2.64 -3.41
CA THR A 73 11.39 3.65 -4.45
C THR A 73 11.30 5.10 -3.97
N VAL A 74 10.59 5.37 -2.88
CA VAL A 74 10.37 6.74 -2.38
C VAL A 74 11.22 7.08 -1.15
N VAL A 75 11.65 6.07 -0.38
CA VAL A 75 12.52 6.26 0.80
C VAL A 75 14.01 6.07 0.44
N GLY A 76 14.33 5.46 -0.71
CA GLY A 76 15.70 5.21 -1.16
C GLY A 76 16.46 6.46 -1.61
N HIS A 77 17.07 7.17 -0.65
CA HIS A 77 18.24 8.03 -0.82
C HIS A 77 19.29 7.66 0.23
#